data_AF-A0A160UJ25-F1
#
_entry.id   AF-A0A160UJ25-F1
#
_cell.length_a   1.000
_cell.length_b   1.000
_cell.length_c   1.000
_cell.angle_alpha   90.00
_cell.angle_beta   90.00
_cell.angle_gamma   90.00
#
_symmetry.space_group_name_H-M   'P 1'
#
loop_
_entity.id
_entity.type
_entity.pdbx_description
1 polymer ?
#
loop_
_entity_poly.entity_id
_entity_poly.type
_entity_poly.pdbx_seq_one_letter_code
_entity_poly.pdbx_strand_id
1 'polypeptide(L)' 'MFVPMETREDFLLKLATVLDDVGSNQKLIIRDRYIERAFGGTRAIAIAEAEVFARAHGSTFRRIKRQGEFTRAYPAGGRA' A
#
# COMPACT_ATOMS: atom_id res chain seq x y z
N MET A 1 -25.59 15.24 -2.09
CA MET A 1 -24.34 15.01 -1.37
C MET A 1 -23.35 14.38 -2.35
N PHE A 2 -22.52 15.19 -3.00
CA PHE A 2 -21.47 14.66 -3.88
C PHE A 2 -20.41 14.03 -2.99
N VAL A 3 -20.28 12.71 -3.04
CA VAL A 3 -19.13 12.03 -2.43
C VAL A 3 -17.92 12.53 -3.24
N PRO A 4 -16.99 13.30 -2.65
CA PRO A 4 -15.83 13.78 -3.41
C PRO A 4 -15.15 12.54 -4.00
N MET A 5 -14.96 12.55 -5.32
CA MET A 5 -14.30 11.45 -6.00
C MET A 5 -12.87 11.43 -5.47
N GLU A 6 -12.56 10.46 -4.61
CA GLU A 6 -11.23 10.32 -4.00
C GLU A 6 -10.17 10.36 -5.11
N THR A 7 -9.31 11.38 -5.05
CA THR A 7 -8.24 11.57 -6.02
C THR A 7 -7.15 10.53 -5.76
N ARG A 8 -6.31 10.27 -6.77
CA ARG A 8 -5.15 9.38 -6.62
C ARG A 8 -4.29 9.79 -5.42
N GLU A 9 -4.03 11.09 -5.29
CA GLU A 9 -3.19 11.65 -4.23
C GLU A 9 -3.83 11.49 -2.85
N ASP A 10 -5.14 11.69 -2.72
CA ASP A 10 -5.86 11.49 -1.45
C ASP A 10 -5.81 10.02 -1.01
N PHE A 11 -5.97 9.10 -1.96
CA PHE A 11 -5.83 7.66 -1.68
C PHE A 11 -4.40 7.31 -1.24
N LEU A 12 -3.37 7.85 -1.91
CA LEU A 12 -1.97 7.61 -1.54
C LEU A 12 -1.63 8.19 -0.17
N LEU A 13 -2.15 9.38 0.15
CA LEU A 13 -1.96 10.01 1.45
C LEU A 13 -2.61 9.18 2.57
N LYS A 14 -3.86 8.74 2.37
CA LYS A 14 -4.54 7.81 3.30
C LYS A 14 -3.79 6.50 3.43
N LEU A 15 -3.29 5.95 2.32
CA LEU A 15 -2.51 4.72 2.33
C LEU A 15 -1.24 4.89 3.15
N ALA A 16 -0.51 5.99 2.99
CA ALA A 16 0.67 6.31 3.80
C ALA A 16 0.33 6.38 5.30
N THR A 17 -0.74 7.10 5.66
CA THR A 17 -1.20 7.20 7.06
C THR A 17 -1.56 5.82 7.64
N VAL A 18 -2.28 5.00 6.88
CA VAL A 18 -2.64 3.65 7.33
C VAL A 18 -1.41 2.77 7.44
N LEU A 19 -0.45 2.85 6.51
CA LEU A 19 0.80 2.07 6.61
C LEU A 19 1.66 2.49 7.79
N ASP A 20 1.63 3.76 8.18
CA ASP A 20 2.31 4.26 9.37
C ASP A 20 1.66 3.72 10.67
N ASP A 21 0.33 3.67 10.71
CA ASP A 21 -0.48 3.14 11.82
C ASP A 21 -0.49 1.60 11.89
N VAL A 22 -0.25 0.91 10.76
CA VAL A 22 -0.12 -0.55 10.71
C VAL A 22 1.05 -0.98 11.60
N GLY A 23 0.68 -1.49 12.77
CA GLY A 23 1.60 -2.06 13.74
C GLY A 23 2.31 -3.30 13.22
N SER A 24 3.35 -3.71 13.94
CA SER A 24 4.07 -4.96 13.63
C SER A 24 3.12 -6.15 13.76
N ASN A 25 3.17 -7.10 12.82
CA ASN A 25 2.20 -8.20 12.61
C ASN A 25 0.81 -7.83 12.05
N GLN A 26 0.56 -6.56 11.71
CA GLN A 26 -0.65 -6.22 10.96
C GLN A 26 -0.35 -6.21 9.46
N LYS A 27 -1.36 -6.62 8.69
CA LYS A 27 -1.32 -6.63 7.23
C LYS A 27 -2.48 -5.83 6.67
N LEU A 28 -2.17 -4.93 5.74
CA LEU A 28 -3.15 -4.14 5.03
C LEU A 28 -3.45 -4.82 3.69
N ILE A 29 -4.72 -5.17 3.49
CA ILE A 29 -5.17 -5.86 2.28
C ILE A 29 -5.94 -4.86 1.41
N ILE A 30 -5.48 -4.67 0.17
CA ILE A 30 -6.07 -3.78 -0.81
C ILE A 30 -6.45 -4.58 -2.05
N ARG A 31 -7.65 -4.37 -2.60
CA ARG A 31 -8.05 -5.07 -3.84
C ARG A 31 -7.26 -4.55 -5.05
N ASP A 32 -6.97 -5.42 -6.01
CA ASP A 32 -6.22 -5.12 -7.26
C ASP A 32 -6.74 -3.83 -7.93
N ARG A 33 -8.07 -3.67 -8.00
CA ARG A 33 -8.72 -2.50 -8.62
C ARG A 33 -8.29 -1.16 -8.03
N TYR A 34 -7.98 -1.12 -6.74
CA TYR A 34 -7.55 0.11 -6.06
C TYR A 34 -6.05 0.34 -6.27
N ILE A 35 -5.24 -0.73 -6.32
CA ILE A 35 -3.83 -0.66 -6.69
C ILE A 35 -3.70 -0.12 -8.12
N GLU A 36 -4.42 -0.70 -9.08
CA GLU A 36 -4.40 -0.28 -10.48
C GLU A 36 -4.88 1.17 -10.66
N ARG A 37 -5.88 1.59 -9.87
CA ARG A 37 -6.38 2.97 -9.88
C ARG A 37 -5.40 3.96 -9.24
N ALA A 38 -4.74 3.59 -8.14
CA ALA A 38 -3.86 4.47 -7.38
C ALA A 38 -2.44 4.57 -7.95
N PHE A 39 -1.96 3.50 -8.57
CA PHE A 39 -0.63 3.43 -9.17
C PHE A 39 -0.67 3.45 -10.70
N GLY A 40 -1.86 3.78 -11.25
CA GLY A 40 -2.06 4.39 -12.56
C GLY A 40 -1.15 3.87 -13.67
N GLY A 41 -1.33 2.62 -14.07
CA GLY A 41 -0.60 2.02 -15.17
C GLY A 41 -1.13 0.65 -15.55
N THR A 42 -0.42 -0.05 -16.43
CA THR A 42 -0.64 -1.47 -16.70
C THR A 42 -0.39 -2.27 -15.42
N ARG A 43 -1.07 -3.41 -15.27
CA ARG A 43 -1.02 -4.28 -14.07
C ARG A 43 0.39 -4.50 -13.50
N ALA A 44 1.42 -4.61 -14.35
CA ALA A 44 2.81 -4.77 -13.92
C ALA A 44 3.43 -3.48 -13.31
N ILE A 45 3.10 -2.31 -13.88
CA ILE A 45 3.58 -1.00 -13.40
C ILE A 45 2.96 -0.69 -12.05
N ALA A 46 1.66 -0.91 -11.91
CA ALA A 46 0.95 -0.69 -10.65
C ALA A 46 1.49 -1.54 -9.50
N ILE A 47 1.94 -2.76 -9.79
CA ILE A 47 2.61 -3.64 -8.82
C ILE A 47 3.98 -3.07 -8.44
N ALA A 48 4.81 -2.70 -9.43
CA ALA A 48 6.13 -2.16 -9.18
C ALA A 48 6.08 -0.86 -8.37
N GLU A 49 5.15 0.05 -8.69
CA GLU A 49 4.95 1.28 -7.92
C GLU A 49 4.46 0.99 -6.50
N ALA A 50 3.55 0.02 -6.31
CA ALA A 50 3.10 -0.38 -4.98
C ALA A 50 4.24 -1.00 -4.14
N GLU A 51 5.16 -1.73 -4.76
CA GLU A 51 6.38 -2.24 -4.11
C GLU A 51 7.32 -1.11 -3.68
N VAL A 52 7.57 -0.15 -4.57
CA VAL A 52 8.40 1.03 -4.25
C VAL A 52 7.76 1.84 -3.12
N PHE A 53 6.45 2.06 -3.18
CA PHE A 53 5.69 2.76 -2.15
C PHE A 53 5.78 2.04 -0.80
N ALA A 54 5.52 0.72 -0.77
CA ALA A 54 5.64 -0.06 0.44
C ALA A 54 7.04 0.08 1.06
N ARG A 55 8.10 -0.02 0.24
CA ARG A 55 9.49 0.10 0.69
C ARG A 55 9.81 1.47 1.26
N ALA A 56 9.30 2.55 0.65
CA ALA A 56 9.45 3.91 1.16
C ALA A 56 8.83 4.08 2.56
N HIS A 57 7.77 3.32 2.86
CA HIS A 57 7.07 3.31 4.15
C HIS A 57 7.49 2.16 5.08
N GLY A 58 8.66 1.55 4.88
CA GLY A 58 9.16 0.48 5.77
C GLY A 58 8.31 -0.80 5.76
N SER A 59 7.56 -1.02 4.68
CA SER A 59 6.70 -2.17 4.46
C SER A 59 7.15 -2.98 3.27
N THR A 60 6.64 -4.20 3.16
CA THR A 60 6.76 -5.06 1.99
C THR A 60 5.40 -5.17 1.33
N PHE A 61 5.39 -5.22 0.00
CA PHE A 61 4.19 -5.48 -0.78
C PHE A 61 4.26 -6.87 -1.38
N ARG A 62 3.17 -7.62 -1.30
CA ARG A 62 3.01 -8.90 -2.00
C ARG A 62 1.65 -8.96 -2.64
N ARG A 63 1.62 -9.43 -3.89
CA ARG A 63 0.37 -9.73 -4.56
C ARG A 63 -0.08 -11.16 -4.29
N ILE A 64 -1.28 -11.33 -3.76
CA ILE A 64 -1.90 -12.65 -3.53
C ILE A 64 -3.28 -12.66 -4.20
N LYS A 65 -3.40 -13.49 -5.25
CA LYS A 65 -4.61 -13.58 -6.09
C LYS A 65 -5.01 -12.22 -6.70
N ARG A 66 -6.14 -11.64 -6.26
CA ARG A 66 -6.68 -10.35 -6.72
C ARG A 66 -6.53 -9.25 -5.66
N GLN A 67 -5.55 -9.39 -4.77
CA GLN A 67 -5.31 -8.48 -3.66
C GLN A 67 -3.80 -8.18 -3.54
N GLY A 68 -3.49 -6.94 -3.18
CA GLY A 68 -2.18 -6.53 -2.69
C GLY A 68 -2.18 -6.55 -1.16
N GLU A 69 -1.19 -7.20 -0.58
CA GLU A 69 -0.93 -7.26 0.85
C GLU A 69 0.29 -6.39 1.15
N PHE A 70 0.10 -5.36 1.95
CA PHE A 70 1.17 -4.60 2.57
C PHE A 70 1.40 -5.14 3.98
N THR A 71 2.63 -5.49 4.29
CA THR A 71 3.02 -5.98 5.61
C THR A 71 4.19 -5.15 6.09
N ARG A 72 4.12 -4.62 7.32
CA ARG A 72 5.26 -3.88 7.88
C ARG A 72 6.44 -4.82 8.01
N ALA A 73 7.53 -4.49 7.34
CA ALA A 73 8.78 -5.20 7.52
C ALA A 73 9.39 -4.65 8.80
N TYR A 74 9.26 -5.39 9.90
CA TYR A 74 10.10 -5.11 11.06
C TYR A 74 11.55 -5.18 10.58
N PRO A 75 12.41 -4.17 10.78
CA PRO A 75 13.83 -4.47 10.78
C PRO A 75 14.02 -5.57 11.84
N ALA A 76 14.67 -6.67 11.50
CA ALA A 76 15.07 -7.72 12.46
C ALA A 76 16.14 -7.18 13.43
N GLY A 77 15.78 -6.16 14.18
CA GLY A 77 16.68 -5.25 14.86
C GLY A 77 15.87 -4.21 15.61
N GLY A 78 15.11 -4.67 16.61
CA GLY A 78 14.86 -3.84 17.77
C GLY A 78 16.22 -3.32 18.25
N ARG A 79 16.45 -2.03 18.07
CA ARG A 79 17.50 -1.37 18.85
C ARG A 79 16.94 -1.24 20.26
N ALA A 80 17.74 -1.75 21.18
CA ALA A 80 17.59 -1.75 22.63
C ALA A 80 17.25 -0.37 23.21
#